data_AF-A0A526YU76-F1
#
_entry.id   AF-A0A526YU76-F1
#
_cell.length_a   1.000
_cell.length_b   1.000
_cell.length_c   1.000
_cell.angle_alpha   90.00
_cell.angle_beta   90.00
_cell.angle_gamma   90.00
#
_symmetry.space_group_name_H-M   'P 1'
#
loop_
_entity.id
_entity.type
_entity.pdbx_description
1 polymer ?
#
loop_
_entity_poly.entity_id
_entity_poly.type
_entity_poly.pdbx_seq_one_letter_code
_entity_poly.pdbx_strand_id
1 'polypeptide(L)'
;MRLKIIGSAAGGGFPQWNCNYRLSRAARTGMAGVHSRTQSSIAASVDGAGWVLFNASPDIRQQIAQTPELQPAHDAPLRSTPIRAVVLTNADVDHVAGLLSLRERQPFAIYATTQVLATLEANSIFNVLDPALVPRRTLPPAEELAICDADGHDTGVTVESFPVPGKIALYL
;
A
#
# COMPACT_ATOMS: atom_id res chain seq x y z
N MET A 1 2.08 -18.78 3.96
CA MET A 1 2.21 -17.35 3.61
C MET A 1 2.25 -17.19 2.10
N ARG A 2 1.47 -16.25 1.57
CA ARG A 2 1.45 -15.82 0.17
C ARG A 2 1.96 -14.39 0.09
N LEU A 3 2.77 -14.11 -0.92
CA LEU A 3 3.29 -12.77 -1.22
C LEU A 3 3.01 -12.45 -2.68
N LYS A 4 2.53 -11.23 -2.93
CA LYS A 4 2.22 -10.71 -4.26
C LYS A 4 2.92 -9.39 -4.45
N ILE A 5 3.73 -9.29 -5.51
CA ILE A 5 4.28 -8.03 -5.97
C ILE A 5 3.19 -7.37 -6.81
N ILE A 6 2.60 -6.30 -6.30
CA ILE A 6 1.55 -5.55 -7.01
C ILE A 6 2.10 -4.28 -7.68
N GLY A 7 3.32 -3.88 -7.31
CA GLY A 7 4.15 -2.93 -8.05
C GLY A 7 5.63 -3.12 -7.74
N SER A 8 6.49 -2.78 -8.70
CA SER A 8 7.93 -3.11 -8.64
C SER A 8 8.86 -2.01 -9.18
N ALA A 9 8.32 -0.85 -9.57
CA ALA A 9 9.11 0.32 -9.91
C ALA A 9 9.30 1.23 -8.70
N ALA A 10 10.34 2.07 -8.72
CA ALA A 10 10.47 3.18 -7.78
C ALA A 10 9.43 4.28 -8.08
N GLY A 11 9.49 5.39 -7.33
CA GLY A 11 8.70 6.59 -7.58
C GLY A 11 8.69 7.00 -9.05
N GLY A 12 7.49 7.29 -9.57
CA GLY A 12 7.26 7.66 -10.98
C GLY A 12 6.90 6.49 -11.90
N GLY A 13 7.10 5.23 -11.46
CA GLY A 13 6.73 4.05 -12.23
C GLY A 13 7.66 3.79 -13.43
N PHE A 14 7.33 2.80 -14.24
CA PHE A 14 8.03 2.52 -15.48
C PHE A 14 7.02 2.18 -16.60
N PRO A 15 7.03 2.88 -17.74
CA PRO A 15 7.80 4.10 -18.01
C PRO A 15 7.30 5.28 -17.16
N GLN A 16 8.22 6.07 -16.59
CA GLN A 16 7.84 7.30 -15.89
C GLN A 16 7.27 8.33 -16.88
N TRP A 17 6.22 9.04 -16.47
CA TRP A 17 5.37 9.89 -17.32
C TRP A 17 6.15 10.90 -18.18
N ASN A 18 7.19 11.52 -17.62
CA ASN A 18 8.04 12.51 -18.29
C ASN A 18 9.44 11.98 -18.66
N CYS A 19 9.70 10.69 -18.50
CA CYS A 19 11.01 10.11 -18.83
C CYS A 19 11.05 9.67 -20.29
N ASN A 20 11.99 10.22 -21.06
CA ASN A 20 12.23 9.83 -22.46
C ASN A 20 13.51 9.02 -22.67
N TYR A 21 14.06 8.39 -21.63
CA TYR A 21 15.18 7.48 -21.77
C TYR A 21 14.84 6.29 -22.70
N ARG A 22 15.86 5.64 -23.28
CA ARG A 22 15.69 4.59 -24.29
C ARG A 22 14.76 3.45 -23.84
N LEU A 23 14.81 3.04 -22.57
CA LEU A 23 13.94 2.00 -22.02
C LEU A 23 12.50 2.47 -21.83
N SER A 24 12.28 3.74 -21.46
CA SER A 24 10.93 4.30 -21.36
C SER A 24 10.27 4.42 -22.73
N ARG A 25 11.04 4.76 -23.78
CA ARG A 25 10.56 4.73 -25.17
C ARG A 25 10.27 3.30 -25.63
N ALA A 26 11.15 2.35 -25.31
CA ALA A 26 10.96 0.94 -25.62
C ALA A 26 9.68 0.37 -24.98
N ALA A 27 9.42 0.70 -23.72
CA ALA A 27 8.18 0.32 -23.03
C ALA A 27 6.94 0.91 -23.72
N ARG A 28 6.97 2.21 -24.08
CA ARG A 28 5.85 2.88 -24.79
C ARG A 28 5.58 2.32 -26.18
N THR A 29 6.61 1.80 -26.85
CA THR A 29 6.51 1.22 -28.21
C THR A 29 6.23 -0.29 -28.19
N GLY A 30 6.08 -0.90 -27.01
CA GLY A 30 5.77 -2.32 -26.87
C GLY A 30 6.94 -3.25 -27.23
N MET A 31 8.19 -2.80 -27.05
CA MET A 31 9.37 -3.64 -27.30
C MET A 31 9.31 -4.92 -26.46
N ALA A 32 9.48 -6.08 -27.12
CA ALA A 32 9.49 -7.38 -26.45
C ALA A 32 10.54 -7.41 -25.32
N GLY A 33 10.15 -7.95 -24.17
CA GLY A 33 11.00 -8.03 -22.97
C GLY A 33 11.04 -6.75 -22.13
N VAL A 34 10.39 -5.65 -22.56
CA VAL A 34 10.30 -4.41 -21.78
C VAL A 34 8.87 -4.23 -21.28
N HIS A 35 8.67 -4.48 -20.00
CA HIS A 35 7.34 -4.45 -19.37
C HIS A 35 7.16 -3.23 -18.47
N SER A 36 6.02 -2.55 -18.61
CA SER A 36 5.59 -1.50 -17.70
C SER A 36 5.42 -2.03 -16.27
N ARG A 37 5.68 -1.18 -15.27
CA ARG A 37 5.60 -1.48 -13.84
C ARG A 37 5.02 -0.30 -13.09
N THR A 38 4.05 -0.59 -12.24
CA THR A 38 3.53 0.34 -11.23
C THR A 38 4.52 0.48 -10.08
N GLN A 39 4.35 1.54 -9.30
CA GLN A 39 5.18 1.93 -8.16
C GLN A 39 5.14 0.90 -7.03
N SER A 40 6.23 0.80 -6.27
CA SER A 40 6.50 -0.25 -5.28
C SER A 40 5.36 -0.47 -4.30
N SER A 41 4.85 -1.70 -4.27
CA SER A 41 3.91 -2.18 -3.25
C SER A 41 3.82 -3.70 -3.33
N ILE A 42 3.64 -4.34 -2.17
CA ILE A 42 3.40 -5.79 -2.08
C ILE A 42 2.15 -6.05 -1.24
N ALA A 43 1.54 -7.22 -1.42
CA ALA A 43 0.47 -7.73 -0.57
C ALA A 43 0.86 -9.08 0.04
N ALA A 44 0.59 -9.27 1.32
CA ALA A 44 0.83 -10.52 2.04
C ALA A 44 -0.48 -11.09 2.58
N SER A 45 -0.57 -12.42 2.62
CA SER A 45 -1.72 -13.13 3.18
C SER A 45 -1.31 -14.49 3.74
N VAL A 46 -1.94 -14.94 4.82
CA VAL A 46 -1.71 -16.30 5.35
C VAL A 46 -2.65 -17.34 4.73
N ASP A 47 -3.86 -16.93 4.36
CA ASP A 47 -4.97 -17.77 3.94
C ASP A 47 -5.39 -17.56 2.47
N GLY A 48 -4.96 -16.45 1.86
CA GLY A 48 -5.35 -16.02 0.53
C GLY A 48 -6.68 -15.25 0.46
N ALA A 49 -7.33 -14.99 1.59
CA ALA A 49 -8.63 -14.31 1.68
C ALA A 49 -8.51 -12.92 2.32
N GLY A 50 -7.72 -12.77 3.38
CA GLY A 50 -7.38 -11.48 3.98
C GLY A 50 -5.97 -11.04 3.56
N TRP A 51 -5.83 -9.80 3.10
CA TRP A 51 -4.55 -9.27 2.62
C TRP A 51 -4.10 -8.04 3.39
N VAL A 52 -2.81 -8.02 3.72
CA VAL A 52 -2.09 -6.86 4.27
C VAL A 52 -1.27 -6.24 3.15
N LEU A 53 -1.54 -4.98 2.83
CA LEU A 53 -0.74 -4.21 1.88
C LEU A 53 0.49 -3.63 2.57
N PHE A 54 1.61 -3.59 1.87
CA PHE A 54 2.80 -2.84 2.28
C PHE A 54 3.02 -1.71 1.29
N ASN A 55 2.88 -0.49 1.81
CA ASN A 55 2.77 0.77 1.06
C ASN A 55 1.53 0.83 0.14
N ALA A 56 0.94 2.02 0.02
CA ALA A 56 -0.18 2.31 -0.86
C ALA A 56 0.26 3.32 -1.93
N SER A 57 0.66 2.80 -3.10
CA SER A 57 1.23 3.62 -4.17
C SER A 57 0.18 4.48 -4.91
N PRO A 58 0.57 5.54 -5.63
CA PRO A 58 -0.34 6.29 -6.51
C PRO A 58 -1.09 5.39 -7.52
N ASP A 59 -0.51 4.24 -7.88
CA ASP A 59 -1.09 3.29 -8.83
C ASP A 59 -2.10 2.32 -8.20
N ILE A 60 -2.42 2.44 -6.90
CA ILE A 60 -3.12 1.40 -6.13
C ILE A 60 -4.43 0.93 -6.78
N ARG A 61 -5.19 1.84 -7.41
CA ARG A 61 -6.42 1.48 -8.14
C ARG A 61 -6.14 0.51 -9.28
N GLN A 62 -5.08 0.75 -10.05
CA GLN A 62 -4.66 -0.14 -11.13
C GLN A 62 -4.11 -1.45 -10.55
N GLN A 63 -3.33 -1.39 -9.47
CA GLN A 63 -2.75 -2.56 -8.81
C GLN A 63 -3.82 -3.53 -8.30
N ILE A 64 -4.87 -2.99 -7.66
CA ILE A 64 -6.05 -3.76 -7.23
C ILE A 64 -6.79 -4.34 -8.43
N ALA A 65 -7.03 -3.55 -9.48
CA ALA A 65 -7.71 -4.02 -10.68
C ALA A 65 -6.97 -5.16 -11.41
N GLN A 66 -5.64 -5.16 -11.35
CA GLN A 66 -4.77 -6.17 -11.98
C GLN A 66 -4.48 -7.38 -11.07
N THR A 67 -4.96 -7.37 -9.83
CA THR A 67 -4.72 -8.43 -8.85
C THR A 67 -6.06 -9.03 -8.43
N PRO A 68 -6.51 -10.14 -9.04
CA PRO A 68 -7.80 -10.76 -8.72
C PRO A 68 -8.00 -11.09 -7.24
N GLU A 69 -6.92 -11.45 -6.53
CA GLU A 69 -6.96 -11.75 -5.09
C GLU A 69 -7.26 -10.52 -4.21
N LEU A 70 -7.14 -9.31 -4.77
CA LEU A 70 -7.50 -8.05 -4.09
C LEU A 70 -8.92 -7.58 -4.44
N GLN A 71 -9.67 -8.35 -5.22
CA GLN A 71 -11.09 -8.08 -5.51
C GLN A 71 -11.99 -8.73 -4.45
N PRO A 72 -13.20 -8.18 -4.22
CA PRO A 72 -14.20 -8.83 -3.39
C PRO A 72 -14.50 -10.26 -3.87
N ALA A 73 -14.75 -11.17 -2.93
CA ALA A 73 -15.27 -12.50 -3.26
C ALA A 73 -16.65 -12.38 -3.93
N HIS A 74 -16.99 -13.36 -4.77
CA HIS A 74 -18.25 -13.35 -5.54
C HIS A 74 -19.51 -13.29 -4.66
N ASP A 75 -19.45 -13.89 -3.46
CA ASP A 75 -20.51 -13.93 -2.46
C ASP A 75 -20.39 -12.84 -1.38
N ALA A 76 -19.45 -11.91 -1.52
CA ALA A 76 -19.27 -10.81 -0.58
C ALA A 76 -20.42 -9.78 -0.67
N PRO A 77 -20.60 -8.94 0.38
CA PRO A 77 -21.54 -7.83 0.33
C PRO A 77 -21.28 -6.85 -0.83
N LEU A 78 -22.29 -6.04 -1.16
CA LEU A 78 -22.24 -5.04 -2.25
C LEU A 78 -21.03 -4.09 -2.18
N ARG A 79 -20.50 -3.84 -0.98
CA ARG A 79 -19.25 -3.14 -0.75
C ARG A 79 -18.40 -3.99 0.18
N SER A 80 -17.24 -4.41 -0.31
CA SER A 80 -16.30 -5.24 0.43
C SER A 80 -14.91 -5.03 -0.13
N THR A 81 -13.90 -5.41 0.63
CA THR A 81 -12.52 -5.54 0.17
C THR A 81 -11.84 -6.66 0.95
N PRO A 82 -10.93 -7.43 0.33
CA PRO A 82 -10.09 -8.36 1.04
C PRO A 82 -8.90 -7.67 1.75
N ILE A 83 -8.66 -6.37 1.51
CA ILE A 83 -7.60 -5.61 2.17
C ILE A 83 -7.99 -5.34 3.62
N ARG A 84 -7.24 -5.90 4.57
CA ARG A 84 -7.51 -5.81 6.02
C ARG A 84 -6.66 -4.75 6.72
N ALA A 85 -5.45 -4.55 6.23
CA ALA A 85 -4.54 -3.55 6.75
C ALA A 85 -3.57 -3.03 5.69
N VAL A 86 -3.01 -1.85 5.94
CA VAL A 86 -1.92 -1.24 5.19
C VAL A 86 -0.78 -0.94 6.14
N VAL A 87 0.39 -1.50 5.90
CA VAL A 87 1.64 -1.20 6.60
C VAL A 87 2.43 -0.19 5.77
N LEU A 88 2.75 0.96 6.33
CA LEU A 88 3.55 2.00 5.67
C LEU A 88 4.98 1.94 6.18
N THR A 89 5.92 1.78 5.25
CA THR A 89 7.35 1.68 5.57
C THR A 89 8.03 3.04 5.72
N ASN A 90 7.48 4.07 5.06
CA ASN A 90 7.90 5.46 5.16
C ASN A 90 6.72 6.38 4.82
N ALA A 91 6.99 7.69 4.78
CA ALA A 91 5.99 8.69 4.41
C ALA A 91 6.22 9.25 2.99
N ASP A 92 6.97 8.59 2.11
CA ASP A 92 7.17 9.11 0.75
C ASP A 92 5.85 9.11 -0.05
N VAL A 93 5.68 10.08 -0.95
CA VAL A 93 4.47 10.23 -1.79
C VAL A 93 4.13 8.95 -2.54
N ASP A 94 5.15 8.23 -3.03
CA ASP A 94 5.00 6.97 -3.76
C ASP A 94 4.54 5.79 -2.89
N HIS A 95 4.50 5.95 -1.57
CA HIS A 95 4.04 4.93 -0.62
C HIS A 95 2.78 5.32 0.16
N VAL A 96 2.35 6.58 0.12
CA VAL A 96 1.15 7.03 0.85
C VAL A 96 0.02 7.55 -0.04
N ALA A 97 0.31 8.04 -1.26
CA ALA A 97 -0.71 8.69 -2.09
C ALA A 97 -1.90 7.76 -2.44
N GLY A 98 -1.66 6.45 -2.52
CA GLY A 98 -2.69 5.46 -2.77
C GLY A 98 -3.78 5.41 -1.70
N LEU A 99 -3.48 5.80 -0.46
CA LEU A 99 -4.46 5.90 0.62
C LEU A 99 -5.66 6.75 0.23
N LEU A 100 -5.46 7.78 -0.58
CA LEU A 100 -6.53 8.66 -1.06
C LEU A 100 -7.52 7.92 -1.97
N SER A 101 -7.08 6.88 -2.67
CA SER A 101 -7.93 6.03 -3.52
C SER A 101 -8.69 4.95 -2.74
N LEU A 102 -8.48 4.84 -1.42
CA LEU A 102 -9.12 3.85 -0.54
C LEU A 102 -10.16 4.48 0.40
N ARG A 103 -10.64 5.69 0.09
CA ARG A 103 -11.45 6.54 0.98
C ARG A 103 -12.94 6.23 0.99
N GLU A 104 -13.41 5.28 0.19
CA GLU A 104 -14.82 4.96 -0.02
C GLU A 104 -15.44 4.15 1.15
N ARG A 105 -15.09 4.52 2.39
CA ARG A 105 -15.65 4.04 3.68
C ARG A 105 -15.58 2.52 3.86
N GLN A 106 -14.50 1.89 3.41
CA GLN A 106 -14.19 0.50 3.74
C GLN A 106 -13.28 0.44 4.97
N PRO A 107 -13.57 -0.41 5.97
CA PRO A 107 -12.75 -0.52 7.16
C PRO A 107 -11.47 -1.33 6.88
N PHE A 108 -10.32 -0.77 7.26
CA PHE A 108 -9.01 -1.43 7.32
C PHE A 108 -8.12 -0.69 8.31
N ALA A 109 -7.07 -1.31 8.86
CA ALA A 109 -6.14 -0.63 9.76
C ALA A 109 -4.91 -0.08 9.02
N ILE A 110 -4.38 1.06 9.45
CA ILE A 110 -3.07 1.57 8.98
C ILE A 110 -2.04 1.34 10.08
N TYR A 111 -0.93 0.71 9.75
CA TYR A 111 0.22 0.53 10.63
C TYR A 111 1.42 1.32 10.11
N ALA A 112 2.04 2.12 10.97
CA ALA A 112 3.29 2.79 10.64
C ALA A 112 4.02 3.22 11.91
N THR A 113 5.27 3.67 11.78
CA THR A 113 5.98 4.32 12.90
C THR A 113 5.27 5.61 13.32
N THR A 114 5.48 6.04 14.56
CA THR A 114 4.87 7.28 15.10
C THR A 114 5.14 8.50 14.20
N GLN A 115 6.32 8.59 13.61
CA GLN A 115 6.69 9.68 12.70
C GLN A 115 5.87 9.68 11.41
N VAL A 116 5.63 8.51 10.82
CA VAL A 116 4.80 8.38 9.60
C VAL A 116 3.34 8.67 9.93
N LEU A 117 2.81 8.18 11.06
CA LEU A 117 1.43 8.48 11.47
C LEU A 117 1.23 9.97 11.76
N ALA A 118 2.18 10.62 12.42
CA ALA A 118 2.14 12.06 12.66
C ALA A 118 2.16 12.86 11.34
N THR A 119 2.91 12.38 10.33
CA THR A 119 2.92 12.96 8.98
C THR A 119 1.53 12.89 8.35
N LEU A 120 0.86 11.73 8.42
CA LEU A 120 -0.51 11.59 7.88
C LEU A 120 -1.50 12.51 8.61
N GLU A 121 -1.39 12.62 9.94
CA GLU A 121 -2.27 13.47 10.76
C GLU A 121 -2.12 14.95 10.44
N ALA A 122 -0.88 15.43 10.24
CA ALA A 122 -0.59 16.81 9.88
C ALA A 122 -1.09 17.20 8.48
N ASN A 123 -1.40 16.23 7.62
CA ASN A 123 -1.82 16.45 6.24
C ASN A 123 -3.31 16.13 6.09
N SER A 124 -4.15 17.17 6.19
CA SER A 124 -5.62 17.05 6.24
C SER A 124 -6.26 16.26 5.08
N ILE A 125 -5.58 16.16 3.93
CA ILE A 125 -6.03 15.34 2.81
C ILE A 125 -6.16 13.86 3.18
N PHE A 126 -5.38 13.33 4.11
CA PHE A 126 -5.49 11.93 4.57
C PHE A 126 -6.61 11.72 5.60
N ASN A 127 -7.23 12.80 6.10
CA ASN A 127 -8.39 12.71 6.99
C ASN A 127 -9.69 12.38 6.22
N VAL A 128 -9.61 12.25 4.88
CA VAL A 128 -10.63 11.57 4.08
C VAL A 128 -10.79 10.10 4.46
N LEU A 129 -9.77 9.49 5.08
CA LEU A 129 -9.86 8.22 5.78
C LEU A 129 -10.37 8.47 7.19
N ASP A 130 -11.66 8.23 7.39
CA ASP A 130 -12.37 8.38 8.65
C ASP A 130 -11.69 7.53 9.75
N PRO A 131 -11.09 8.12 10.80
CA PRO A 131 -10.37 7.38 11.83
C PRO A 131 -11.23 6.38 12.60
N ALA A 132 -12.56 6.55 12.61
CA ALA A 132 -13.48 5.58 13.21
C ALA A 132 -13.63 4.30 12.38
N LEU A 133 -13.35 4.37 11.06
CA LEU A 133 -13.37 3.22 10.14
C LEU A 133 -11.95 2.71 9.82
N VAL A 134 -10.98 3.62 9.83
CA VAL A 134 -9.59 3.36 9.44
C VAL A 134 -8.66 3.73 10.59
N PRO A 135 -8.56 2.89 11.64
CA PRO A 135 -7.72 3.18 12.79
C PRO A 135 -6.24 3.19 12.37
N ARG A 136 -5.51 4.19 12.87
CA ARG A 136 -4.06 4.32 12.70
C ARG A 136 -3.36 3.77 13.94
N ARG A 137 -2.54 2.73 13.78
CA ARG A 137 -1.89 1.98 14.85
C ARG A 137 -0.37 2.05 14.72
N THR A 138 0.31 2.28 15.84
CA THR A 138 1.77 2.35 15.85
C THR A 138 2.37 0.98 15.56
N LEU A 139 3.34 0.92 14.65
CA LEU A 139 4.23 -0.21 14.45
C LEU A 139 5.59 0.13 15.13
N PRO A 140 5.90 -0.46 16.29
CA PRO A 140 7.13 -0.20 17.00
C PRO A 140 8.36 -0.77 16.26
N PRO A 141 9.52 -0.10 16.32
CA PRO A 141 10.78 -0.62 15.80
C PRO A 141 11.32 -1.76 16.66
N ALA A 142 11.91 -2.75 16.01
CA ALA A 142 12.56 -3.93 16.60
C ALA A 142 11.67 -4.78 17.51
N GLU A 143 10.36 -4.73 17.28
CA GLU A 143 9.36 -5.52 18.00
C GLU A 143 8.46 -6.24 16.99
N GLU A 144 8.20 -7.52 17.23
CA GLU A 144 7.20 -8.28 16.49
C GLU A 144 5.79 -7.83 16.89
N LEU A 145 4.99 -7.48 15.90
CA LEU A 145 3.59 -7.09 16.09
C LEU A 145 2.68 -7.89 15.16
N ALA A 146 1.65 -8.51 15.73
CA ALA A 146 0.56 -9.10 14.97
C ALA A 146 -0.27 -7.98 14.30
N ILE A 147 -0.46 -8.09 12.99
CA ILE A 147 -1.26 -7.15 12.21
C ILE A 147 -2.72 -7.57 12.31
N CYS A 148 -3.53 -6.75 12.95
CA CYS A 148 -4.98 -6.91 13.02
C CYS A 148 -5.71 -5.97 12.05
N ASP A 149 -6.92 -6.34 11.62
CA ASP A 149 -7.83 -5.51 10.84
C ASP A 149 -8.41 -4.32 11.66
N ALA A 150 -9.30 -3.52 11.07
CA ALA A 150 -9.90 -2.36 11.73
C ALA A 150 -10.63 -2.70 13.04
N ASP A 151 -11.28 -3.87 13.11
CA ASP A 151 -12.05 -4.33 14.27
C ASP A 151 -11.18 -5.06 15.30
N GLY A 152 -9.89 -5.28 15.00
CA GLY A 152 -8.93 -5.90 15.90
C GLY A 152 -8.78 -7.40 15.71
N HIS A 153 -9.37 -7.99 14.67
CA HIS A 153 -9.16 -9.40 14.34
C HIS A 153 -7.79 -9.61 13.71
N ASP A 154 -7.09 -10.64 14.15
CA ASP A 154 -5.77 -11.00 13.63
C ASP A 154 -5.85 -11.42 12.16
N THR A 155 -4.95 -10.88 11.33
CA THR A 155 -4.80 -11.26 9.92
C THR A 155 -3.89 -12.48 9.74
N GLY A 156 -3.25 -12.94 10.82
CA GLY A 156 -2.20 -13.97 10.85
C GLY A 156 -0.84 -13.48 10.35
N VAL A 157 -0.73 -12.23 9.87
CA VAL A 157 0.53 -11.62 9.46
C VAL A 157 1.18 -10.98 10.69
N THR A 158 2.40 -11.40 11.02
CA THR A 158 3.25 -10.75 12.02
C THR A 158 4.34 -9.95 11.32
N VAL A 159 4.61 -8.74 11.81
CA VAL A 159 5.64 -7.83 11.26
C VAL A 159 6.61 -7.44 12.36
N GLU A 160 7.89 -7.68 12.14
CA GLU A 160 8.97 -7.05 12.87
C GLU A 160 9.56 -5.94 11.99
N SER A 161 9.54 -4.70 12.48
CA SER A 161 10.13 -3.57 11.75
C SER A 161 11.55 -3.29 12.23
N PHE A 162 12.44 -2.81 11.37
CA PHE A 162 13.78 -2.40 11.77
C PHE A 162 14.18 -1.10 11.08
N PRO A 163 14.92 -0.20 11.76
CA PRO A 163 15.33 1.06 11.17
C PRO A 163 16.37 0.84 10.07
N VAL A 164 16.23 1.58 8.99
CA VAL A 164 17.22 1.66 7.90
C VAL A 164 17.58 3.12 7.65
N PRO A 165 18.82 3.44 7.23
CA PRO A 165 19.17 4.79 6.79
C PRO A 165 18.23 5.24 5.67
N GLY A 166 17.59 6.39 5.87
CA GLY A 166 16.60 6.92 4.95
C GLY A 166 16.64 8.44 4.86
N LYS A 167 15.83 8.98 3.95
CA LYS A 167 15.59 10.42 3.80
C LYS A 167 14.20 10.76 4.34
N ILE A 168 14.03 12.01 4.76
CA ILE A 168 12.72 12.56 5.14
C ILE A 168 11.88 12.73 3.86
N ALA A 169 10.58 12.49 3.95
CA ALA A 169 9.66 12.70 2.83
C ALA A 169 9.69 14.17 2.38
N LEU A 170 9.65 14.39 1.07
CA LEU A 170 9.94 15.71 0.47
C LEU A 170 8.85 16.77 0.66
N TYR A 171 7.68 16.41 1.19
CA TYR A 171 6.54 17.32 1.40
C TYR A 171 6.33 17.67 2.88
N LEU A 172 7.27 17.30 3.73
CA LEU A 172 7.33 17.65 5.14
C LEU A 172 8.02 19.00 5.38
#